data_AF-A0A9E2P8G1-F1
#
_entry.id   AF-A0A9E2P8G1-F1
#
_cell.length_a   1.000
_cell.length_b   1.000
_cell.length_c   1.000
_cell.angle_alpha   90.00
_cell.angle_beta   90.00
_cell.angle_gamma   90.00
#
_symmetry.space_group_name_H-M   'P 1'
#
loop_
_entity.id
_entity.type
_entity.pdbx_description
1 polymer ?
#
loop_
_entity_poly.entity_id
_entity_poly.type
_entity_poly.pdbx_seq_one_letter_code
_entity_poly.pdbx_strand_id
1 'polypeptide(L)'
;MSVIASARQQWLANPRRDLLAGTVVALALIPEAIAFSIIAGVDPAVGLYASFIIAVTISFVGGRPAMISAATGAMALLMVTLVRDHGIEYLFAASLLTGVFQILVGVAKLGRYIKFVSRSVMTGFVNSLAILIFLAQMPELIGANWQTFALVGAALVIIYGLPRLTRAVPSPLVAIIVLSGFVIWSGLDVRTVGDMGQMPSTLPLFHIPSVPLTWETLRLIAPISATLAFVGLLESLLTANLLDDITDTPSDKDRETRGQGIANIASALFGGMAGCAM
;
A
#
# COMPACT_ATOMS: atom_id res chain seq x y z
N MET A 1 18.82 25.96 -9.67
CA MET A 1 18.06 26.40 -8.48
C MET A 1 18.76 25.87 -7.25
N SER A 2 18.87 26.66 -6.17
CA SER A 2 19.37 26.12 -4.89
C SER A 2 18.39 25.07 -4.36
N VAL A 3 18.89 24.12 -3.57
CA VAL A 3 18.07 23.07 -2.91
C VAL A 3 16.91 23.69 -2.13
N ILE A 4 17.15 24.84 -1.48
CA ILE A 4 16.16 25.58 -0.70
C ILE A 4 15.06 26.19 -1.58
N ALA A 5 15.40 26.75 -2.74
CA ALA A 5 14.41 27.30 -3.66
C ALA A 5 13.50 26.20 -4.25
N SER A 6 14.08 25.06 -4.58
CA SER A 6 13.33 23.86 -5.04
C SER A 6 12.39 23.34 -3.95
N ALA A 7 12.88 23.19 -2.72
CA ALA A 7 12.04 22.76 -1.59
C ALA A 7 10.93 23.77 -1.30
N ARG A 8 11.21 25.08 -1.29
CA ARG A 8 10.17 26.09 -1.08
C ARG A 8 9.07 26.01 -2.14
N GLN A 9 9.43 25.80 -3.40
CA GLN A 9 8.47 25.64 -4.49
C GLN A 9 7.66 24.34 -4.34
N GLN A 10 8.30 23.22 -3.99
CA GLN A 10 7.60 21.95 -3.79
C GLN A 10 6.60 21.98 -2.63
N TRP A 11 6.97 22.59 -1.50
CA TRP A 11 6.17 22.54 -0.27
C TRP A 11 5.13 23.66 -0.14
N LEU A 12 5.39 24.83 -0.75
CA LEU A 12 4.57 26.02 -0.52
C LEU A 12 3.90 26.58 -1.78
N ALA A 13 4.03 25.93 -2.95
CA ALA A 13 3.39 26.42 -4.16
C ALA A 13 1.85 26.38 -4.08
N ASN A 14 1.25 25.29 -3.59
CA ASN A 14 -0.21 25.10 -3.61
C ASN A 14 -0.77 24.42 -2.33
N PRO A 15 -0.48 24.93 -1.11
CA PRO A 15 -0.81 24.24 0.13
C PRO A 15 -2.31 23.89 0.27
N ARG A 16 -3.21 24.74 -0.23
CA ARG A 16 -4.66 24.46 -0.20
C ARG A 16 -5.03 23.23 -1.04
N ARG A 17 -4.48 23.11 -2.25
CA ARG A 17 -4.79 21.99 -3.15
C ARG A 17 -4.11 20.71 -2.67
N ASP A 18 -2.89 20.82 -2.19
CA ASP A 18 -2.10 19.69 -1.71
C ASP A 18 -2.73 19.09 -0.44
N LEU A 19 -3.20 19.93 0.50
CA LEU A 19 -3.93 19.47 1.69
C LEU A 19 -5.26 18.81 1.33
N LEU A 20 -6.02 19.38 0.39
CA LEU A 20 -7.28 18.79 -0.08
C LEU A 20 -7.04 17.44 -0.75
N ALA A 21 -6.08 17.36 -1.67
CA ALA A 21 -5.72 16.12 -2.36
C ALA A 21 -5.23 15.06 -1.37
N GLY A 22 -4.32 15.42 -0.47
CA GLY A 22 -3.82 14.53 0.58
C GLY A 22 -4.93 14.01 1.50
N THR A 23 -5.90 14.85 1.86
CA THR A 23 -7.05 14.44 2.69
C THR A 23 -7.95 13.45 1.95
N VAL A 24 -8.26 13.71 0.68
CA VAL A 24 -9.10 12.81 -0.13
C VAL A 24 -8.44 11.46 -0.30
N VAL A 25 -7.13 11.46 -0.60
CA VAL A 25 -6.34 10.24 -0.74
C VAL A 25 -6.25 9.49 0.59
N ALA A 26 -5.97 10.17 1.70
CA ALA A 26 -5.90 9.53 3.01
C ALA A 26 -7.21 8.82 3.36
N LEU A 27 -8.37 9.43 3.07
CA LEU A 27 -9.68 8.80 3.27
C LEU A 27 -9.89 7.58 2.37
N ALA A 28 -9.35 7.58 1.16
CA ALA A 28 -9.39 6.43 0.25
C ALA A 28 -8.44 5.31 0.70
N LEU A 29 -7.28 5.63 1.26
CA LEU A 29 -6.26 4.65 1.68
C LEU A 29 -6.64 3.85 2.93
N ILE A 30 -7.42 4.41 3.85
CA ILE A 30 -7.82 3.72 5.10
C ILE A 30 -8.45 2.34 4.81
N PRO A 31 -9.54 2.23 4.02
CA PRO A 31 -10.15 0.93 3.74
C PRO A 31 -9.22 0.00 2.94
N GLU A 32 -8.38 0.54 2.05
CA GLU A 32 -7.44 -0.27 1.27
C GLU A 32 -6.37 -0.91 2.16
N ALA A 33 -5.74 -0.14 3.03
CA ALA A 33 -4.71 -0.62 3.95
C ALA A 33 -5.26 -1.69 4.92
N ILE A 34 -6.50 -1.51 5.39
CA ILE A 34 -7.21 -2.50 6.21
C ILE A 34 -7.42 -3.78 5.39
N ALA A 35 -7.97 -3.68 4.19
CA ALA A 35 -8.27 -4.83 3.34
C ALA A 35 -7.00 -5.61 2.97
N PHE A 36 -5.91 -4.93 2.60
CA PHE A 36 -4.64 -5.58 2.26
C PHE A 36 -3.98 -6.26 3.46
N SER A 37 -4.14 -5.72 4.67
CA SER A 37 -3.67 -6.37 5.90
C SER A 37 -4.39 -7.68 6.14
N ILE A 38 -5.73 -7.67 6.02
CA ILE A 38 -6.57 -8.87 6.15
C ILE A 38 -6.18 -9.92 5.10
N ILE A 39 -5.95 -9.50 3.85
CA ILE A 39 -5.49 -10.39 2.78
C ILE A 39 -4.12 -11.02 3.12
N ALA A 40 -3.20 -10.23 3.67
CA ALA A 40 -1.88 -10.70 4.10
C ALA A 40 -1.93 -11.59 5.37
N GLY A 41 -3.10 -11.72 6.01
CA GLY A 41 -3.28 -12.50 7.24
C GLY A 41 -2.69 -11.81 8.47
N VAL A 42 -2.65 -10.48 8.49
CA VAL A 42 -2.15 -9.68 9.62
C VAL A 42 -3.19 -8.68 10.10
N ASP A 43 -2.99 -8.16 11.31
CA ASP A 43 -3.85 -7.13 11.88
C ASP A 43 -3.92 -5.88 10.99
N PRO A 44 -5.10 -5.23 10.85
CA PRO A 44 -5.27 -3.98 10.11
C PRO A 44 -4.32 -2.85 10.54
N ALA A 45 -3.89 -2.84 11.80
CA ALA A 45 -2.90 -1.90 12.30
C ALA A 45 -1.60 -1.91 11.48
N VAL A 46 -1.16 -3.07 10.98
CA VAL A 46 0.11 -3.23 10.25
C VAL A 46 0.09 -2.44 8.94
N GLY A 47 -0.97 -2.57 8.15
CA GLY A 47 -1.12 -1.82 6.89
C GLY A 47 -1.36 -0.33 7.11
N LEU A 48 -2.08 0.04 8.16
CA LEU A 48 -2.31 1.46 8.50
C LEU A 48 -1.02 2.15 8.96
N TYR A 49 -0.22 1.48 9.80
CA TYR A 49 1.11 1.96 10.18
C TYR A 49 2.04 2.04 8.98
N ALA A 50 2.06 1.01 8.12
CA ALA A 50 2.84 1.05 6.89
C ALA A 50 2.47 2.25 6.01
N SER A 51 1.18 2.45 5.77
CA SER A 51 0.69 3.56 4.94
C SER A 51 1.08 4.92 5.51
N PHE A 52 0.94 5.11 6.82
CA PHE A 52 1.35 6.35 7.49
C PHE A 52 2.86 6.59 7.40
N ILE A 53 3.66 5.59 7.77
CA ILE A 53 5.12 5.74 7.88
C ILE A 53 5.77 5.88 6.50
N ILE A 54 5.31 5.11 5.53
CA ILE A 54 5.81 5.19 4.16
C ILE A 54 5.46 6.57 3.58
N ALA A 55 4.21 7.03 3.71
CA ALA A 55 3.79 8.34 3.20
C ALA A 55 4.58 9.50 3.84
N VAL A 56 4.76 9.47 5.16
CA VAL A 56 5.58 10.49 5.86
C VAL A 56 7.02 10.42 5.38
N THR A 57 7.63 9.24 5.36
CA THR A 57 9.05 9.10 5.01
C THR A 57 9.30 9.51 3.57
N ILE A 58 8.53 8.97 2.61
CA ILE A 58 8.71 9.23 1.19
C ILE A 58 8.47 10.70 0.84
N SER A 59 7.64 11.43 1.59
CA SER A 59 7.45 12.88 1.38
C SER A 59 8.74 13.69 1.52
N PHE A 60 9.71 13.20 2.30
CA PHE A 60 11.02 13.83 2.46
C PHE A 60 12.09 13.25 1.51
N VAL A 61 12.13 11.91 1.39
CA VAL A 61 13.23 11.23 0.68
C VAL A 61 12.92 10.88 -0.78
N GLY A 62 11.65 10.89 -1.18
CA GLY A 62 11.17 10.52 -2.51
C GLY A 62 11.71 11.39 -3.65
N GLY A 63 11.69 10.82 -4.85
CA GLY A 63 12.15 11.44 -6.09
C GLY A 63 11.03 12.00 -6.98
N ARG A 64 9.77 11.64 -6.70
CA ARG A 64 8.59 12.11 -7.46
C ARG A 64 7.54 12.77 -6.55
N PRO A 65 7.44 14.11 -6.54
CA PRO A 65 6.33 14.80 -5.87
C PRO A 65 4.96 14.41 -6.46
N ALA A 66 3.92 14.52 -5.64
CA ALA A 66 2.54 14.14 -5.95
C ALA A 66 2.30 12.64 -6.20
N MET A 67 3.30 11.79 -5.94
CA MET A 67 3.15 10.34 -5.90
C MET A 67 2.85 9.87 -4.49
N ILE A 68 1.91 8.95 -4.35
CA ILE A 68 1.54 8.36 -3.07
C ILE A 68 2.27 7.02 -2.95
N SER A 69 2.72 6.69 -1.75
CA SER A 69 3.24 5.36 -1.45
C SER A 69 2.74 4.92 -0.09
N ALA A 70 2.23 3.69 -0.05
CA ALA A 70 1.51 3.14 1.09
C ALA A 70 1.53 1.60 1.05
N ALA A 71 0.73 0.96 1.90
CA ALA A 71 0.49 -0.47 1.81
C ALA A 71 -0.35 -0.79 0.56
N THR A 72 0.12 -1.73 -0.28
CA THR A 72 -0.57 -2.12 -1.52
C THR A 72 -0.83 -3.62 -1.56
N GLY A 73 -1.86 -4.03 -2.32
CA GLY A 73 -2.15 -5.44 -2.55
C GLY A 73 -1.01 -6.20 -3.22
N ALA A 74 -0.21 -5.50 -4.05
CA ALA A 74 0.96 -6.05 -4.73
C ALA A 74 2.02 -6.56 -3.75
N MET A 75 2.24 -5.83 -2.67
CA MET A 75 3.17 -6.22 -1.62
C MET A 75 2.52 -7.25 -0.69
N ALA A 76 1.26 -7.03 -0.29
CA ALA A 76 0.52 -7.89 0.63
C ALA A 76 0.44 -9.35 0.15
N LEU A 77 0.07 -9.57 -1.11
CA LEU A 77 -0.12 -10.91 -1.68
C LEU A 77 1.17 -11.74 -1.72
N LEU A 78 2.34 -11.09 -1.78
CA LEU A 78 3.64 -11.76 -1.75
C LEU A 78 4.06 -12.19 -0.34
N MET A 79 3.42 -11.66 0.70
CA MET A 79 3.75 -11.94 2.10
C MET A 79 2.82 -12.95 2.76
N VAL A 80 1.69 -13.30 2.13
CA VAL A 80 0.65 -14.21 2.68
C VAL A 80 1.26 -15.52 3.20
N THR A 81 2.06 -16.19 2.37
CA THR A 81 2.67 -17.48 2.73
C THR A 81 3.73 -17.33 3.81
N LEU A 82 4.52 -16.24 3.76
CA LEU A 82 5.53 -15.97 4.79
C LEU A 82 4.89 -15.77 6.16
N VAL A 83 3.84 -14.97 6.24
CA VAL A 83 3.10 -14.71 7.48
C VAL A 83 2.45 -15.98 7.99
N ARG A 84 1.79 -16.75 7.11
CA ARG A 84 1.13 -18.00 7.48
C ARG A 84 2.11 -19.01 8.08
N ASP A 85 3.27 -19.18 7.45
CA ASP A 85 4.19 -20.27 7.77
C ASP A 85 5.22 -19.89 8.85
N HIS A 86 5.57 -18.61 8.98
CA HIS A 86 6.65 -18.13 9.86
C HIS A 86 6.25 -16.99 10.79
N GLY A 87 5.07 -16.39 10.60
CA GLY A 87 4.55 -15.32 11.44
C GLY A 87 4.94 -13.90 11.01
N ILE A 88 4.37 -12.92 11.70
CA ILE A 88 4.47 -11.49 11.38
C ILE A 88 5.90 -10.92 11.54
N GLU A 89 6.69 -11.46 12.47
CA GLU A 89 8.08 -11.01 12.67
C GLU A 89 8.95 -11.26 11.44
N TYR A 90 8.71 -12.36 10.72
CA TYR A 90 9.38 -12.63 9.45
C TYR A 90 8.93 -11.69 8.33
N LEU A 91 7.67 -11.22 8.36
CA LEU A 91 7.20 -10.16 7.47
C LEU A 91 7.94 -8.84 7.71
N PHE A 92 8.14 -8.45 8.97
CA PHE A 92 8.91 -7.23 9.28
C PHE A 92 10.37 -7.37 8.85
N ALA A 93 11.01 -8.51 9.13
CA ALA A 93 12.37 -8.79 8.71
C ALA A 93 12.53 -8.77 7.17
N ALA A 94 11.59 -9.37 6.45
CA ALA A 94 11.56 -9.35 4.99
C ALA A 94 11.34 -7.93 4.46
N SER A 95 10.43 -7.15 5.06
CA SER A 95 10.17 -5.76 4.67
C SER A 95 11.39 -4.85 4.87
N LEU A 96 12.13 -5.07 5.96
CA LEU A 96 13.41 -4.39 6.22
C LEU A 96 14.44 -4.73 5.14
N LEU A 97 14.60 -6.03 4.83
CA LEU A 97 15.55 -6.47 3.80
C LEU A 97 15.14 -6.02 2.38
N THR A 98 13.84 -5.94 2.09
CA THR A 98 13.30 -5.32 0.88
C THR A 98 13.81 -3.89 0.73
N GLY A 99 13.72 -3.09 1.79
CA GLY A 99 14.20 -1.72 1.75
C GLY A 99 15.72 -1.62 1.56
N VAL A 100 16.49 -2.54 2.14
CA VAL A 100 17.94 -2.66 1.87
C VAL A 100 18.20 -2.93 0.40
N PHE A 101 17.51 -3.90 -0.22
CA PHE A 101 17.67 -4.18 -1.65
C PHE A 101 17.29 -2.99 -2.53
N GLN A 102 16.21 -2.28 -2.20
CA GLN A 102 15.81 -1.08 -2.93
C GLN A 102 16.88 0.02 -2.84
N ILE A 103 17.45 0.28 -1.66
CA ILE A 103 18.55 1.22 -1.51
C ILE A 103 19.76 0.80 -2.35
N LEU A 104 20.13 -0.49 -2.33
CA LEU A 104 21.26 -0.99 -3.14
C LEU A 104 21.03 -0.77 -4.64
N VAL A 105 19.83 -1.04 -5.15
CA VAL A 105 19.47 -0.80 -6.56
C VAL A 105 19.60 0.69 -6.90
N GLY A 106 19.12 1.58 -6.03
CA GLY A 106 19.16 3.02 -6.27
C GLY A 106 20.57 3.62 -6.14
N VAL A 107 21.40 3.12 -5.22
CA VAL A 107 22.82 3.50 -5.11
C VAL A 107 23.60 3.02 -6.35
N ALA A 108 23.30 1.83 -6.85
CA ALA A 108 23.88 1.29 -8.07
C ALA A 108 23.35 1.95 -9.36
N LYS A 109 22.42 2.91 -9.25
CA LYS A 109 21.79 3.62 -10.37
C LYS A 109 21.12 2.68 -11.38
N LEU A 110 20.47 1.66 -10.84
CA LEU A 110 19.82 0.62 -11.62
C LEU A 110 18.33 0.91 -11.89
N GLY A 111 17.77 2.01 -11.38
CA GLY A 111 16.35 2.36 -11.59
C GLY A 111 15.99 2.50 -13.08
N ARG A 112 16.90 3.02 -13.89
CA ARG A 112 16.71 3.16 -15.36
C ARG A 112 16.52 1.84 -16.11
N TYR A 113 16.87 0.69 -15.52
CA TYR A 113 16.79 -0.61 -16.18
C TYR A 113 15.40 -1.25 -16.06
N ILE A 114 14.48 -0.67 -15.27
CA ILE A 114 13.08 -1.12 -15.23
C ILE A 114 12.42 -1.08 -16.62
N LYS A 115 12.88 -0.21 -17.52
CA LYS A 115 12.44 -0.17 -18.92
C LYS A 115 12.63 -1.49 -19.69
N PHE A 116 13.48 -2.40 -19.20
CA PHE A 116 13.71 -3.71 -19.82
C PHE A 116 12.70 -4.77 -19.38
N VAL A 117 11.84 -4.47 -18.40
CA VAL A 117 10.75 -5.38 -18.01
C VAL A 117 9.69 -5.38 -19.11
N SER A 118 9.40 -6.58 -19.62
CA SER A 118 8.51 -6.73 -20.76
C SER A 118 7.06 -6.40 -20.38
N ARG A 119 6.30 -5.86 -21.35
CA ARG A 119 4.86 -5.62 -21.16
C ARG A 119 4.11 -6.90 -20.80
N SER A 120 4.50 -8.04 -21.37
CA SER A 120 3.90 -9.34 -21.05
C SER A 120 4.02 -9.72 -19.58
N VAL A 121 5.17 -9.44 -18.95
CA VAL A 121 5.37 -9.71 -17.51
C VAL A 121 4.50 -8.78 -16.67
N MET A 122 4.45 -7.48 -17.00
CA MET A 122 3.62 -6.51 -16.28
C MET A 122 2.13 -6.85 -16.39
N THR A 123 1.64 -7.16 -17.60
CA THR A 123 0.24 -7.55 -17.82
C THR A 123 -0.09 -8.86 -17.12
N GLY A 124 0.81 -9.85 -17.15
CA GLY A 124 0.65 -11.09 -16.39
C GLY A 124 0.52 -10.82 -14.89
N PHE A 125 1.43 -10.01 -14.33
CA PHE A 125 1.42 -9.62 -12.93
C PHE A 125 0.12 -8.91 -12.52
N VAL A 126 -0.30 -7.87 -13.24
CA VAL A 126 -1.52 -7.10 -12.94
C VAL A 126 -2.77 -7.98 -13.03
N ASN A 127 -2.86 -8.85 -14.05
CA ASN A 127 -3.99 -9.78 -14.18
C ASN A 127 -4.02 -10.79 -13.03
N SER A 128 -2.88 -11.39 -12.68
CA SER A 128 -2.78 -12.31 -11.55
C SER A 128 -3.15 -11.62 -10.25
N LEU A 129 -2.68 -10.40 -10.02
CA LEU A 129 -3.02 -9.60 -8.84
C LEU A 129 -4.52 -9.35 -8.75
N ALA A 130 -5.17 -8.92 -9.84
CA ALA A 130 -6.61 -8.70 -9.86
C ALA A 130 -7.41 -9.97 -9.55
N ILE A 131 -7.01 -11.11 -10.14
CA ILE A 131 -7.63 -12.41 -9.86
C ILE A 131 -7.42 -12.82 -8.40
N LEU A 132 -6.22 -12.64 -7.86
CA LEU A 132 -5.92 -12.97 -6.46
C LEU A 132 -6.71 -12.09 -5.49
N ILE A 133 -6.87 -10.79 -5.75
CA ILE A 133 -7.71 -9.91 -4.93
C ILE A 133 -9.16 -10.39 -4.95
N PHE A 134 -9.69 -10.75 -6.13
CA PHE A 134 -11.04 -11.29 -6.26
C PHE A 134 -11.20 -12.61 -5.50
N LEU A 135 -10.25 -13.54 -5.65
CA LEU A 135 -10.25 -14.80 -4.93
C LEU A 135 -10.13 -14.59 -3.41
N ALA A 136 -9.40 -13.57 -2.97
CA ALA A 136 -9.29 -13.23 -1.54
C ALA A 136 -10.61 -12.71 -0.94
N GLN A 137 -11.60 -12.31 -1.75
CA GLN A 137 -12.94 -11.97 -1.27
C GLN A 137 -13.84 -13.21 -1.11
N MET A 138 -13.51 -14.34 -1.76
CA MET A 138 -14.35 -15.53 -1.75
C MET A 138 -14.59 -16.12 -0.34
N PRO A 139 -13.60 -16.18 0.57
CA PRO A 139 -13.83 -16.63 1.95
C PRO A 139 -14.90 -15.83 2.69
N GLU A 140 -15.13 -14.56 2.34
CA GLU A 140 -16.15 -13.70 2.95
C GLU A 140 -17.56 -13.91 2.36
N LEU A 141 -17.66 -14.61 1.23
CA LEU A 141 -18.92 -14.86 0.52
C LEU A 141 -19.38 -16.32 0.64
N ILE A 142 -18.45 -17.27 0.71
CA ILE A 142 -18.77 -18.69 0.81
C ILE A 142 -19.39 -18.99 2.18
N GLY A 143 -20.64 -19.44 2.20
CA GLY A 143 -21.37 -19.70 3.45
C GLY A 143 -21.87 -18.45 4.16
N ALA A 144 -21.75 -17.27 3.54
CA ALA A 144 -22.20 -16.02 4.11
C ALA A 144 -23.74 -15.91 4.11
N ASN A 145 -24.27 -15.10 5.04
CA ASN A 145 -25.70 -14.85 5.13
C ASN A 145 -26.21 -14.01 3.95
N TRP A 146 -27.50 -14.07 3.64
CA TRP A 146 -28.09 -13.33 2.52
C TRP A 146 -27.92 -11.81 2.67
N GLN A 147 -27.84 -11.30 3.91
CA GLN A 147 -27.56 -9.90 4.21
C GLN A 147 -26.20 -9.48 3.69
N THR A 148 -25.18 -10.34 3.77
CA THR A 148 -23.85 -10.05 3.21
C THR A 148 -23.94 -9.83 1.70
N PHE A 149 -24.64 -10.71 0.98
CA PHE A 149 -24.86 -10.55 -0.46
C PHE A 149 -25.68 -9.29 -0.79
N ALA A 150 -26.69 -8.97 0.00
CA ALA A 150 -27.49 -7.77 -0.18
C ALA A 150 -26.65 -6.49 0.03
N LEU A 151 -25.80 -6.45 1.07
CA LEU A 151 -24.89 -5.35 1.35
C LEU A 151 -23.84 -5.18 0.25
N VAL A 152 -23.26 -6.28 -0.25
CA VAL A 152 -22.32 -6.26 -1.38
C VAL A 152 -23.02 -5.73 -2.64
N GLY A 153 -24.21 -6.23 -2.95
CA GLY A 153 -25.02 -5.74 -4.06
C GLY A 153 -25.31 -4.24 -3.95
N ALA A 154 -25.72 -3.78 -2.76
CA ALA A 154 -25.97 -2.37 -2.47
C ALA A 154 -24.69 -1.53 -2.61
N ALA A 155 -23.55 -2.03 -2.14
CA ALA A 155 -22.25 -1.38 -2.28
C ALA A 155 -21.91 -1.16 -3.76
N LEU A 156 -22.05 -2.19 -4.60
CA LEU A 156 -21.79 -2.11 -6.04
C LEU A 156 -22.75 -1.12 -6.72
N VAL A 157 -24.02 -1.10 -6.32
CA VAL A 157 -25.01 -0.13 -6.81
C VAL A 157 -24.59 1.30 -6.47
N ILE A 158 -24.12 1.56 -5.24
CA ILE A 158 -23.62 2.90 -4.86
C ILE A 158 -22.34 3.24 -5.63
N ILE A 159 -21.37 2.33 -5.68
CA ILE A 159 -20.07 2.53 -6.32
C ILE A 159 -20.22 2.88 -7.80
N TYR A 160 -21.07 2.16 -8.55
CA TYR A 160 -21.27 2.40 -9.99
C TYR A 160 -22.41 3.39 -10.30
N GLY A 161 -23.40 3.51 -9.42
CA GLY A 161 -24.56 4.36 -9.62
C GLY A 161 -24.30 5.81 -9.25
N LEU A 162 -23.70 6.07 -8.08
CA LEU A 162 -23.52 7.43 -7.55
C LEU A 162 -22.68 8.34 -8.46
N PRO A 163 -21.58 7.87 -9.10
CA PRO A 163 -20.79 8.70 -10.03
C PRO A 163 -21.57 9.23 -11.24
N ARG A 164 -22.74 8.65 -11.55
CA ARG A 164 -23.65 9.14 -12.60
C ARG A 164 -24.49 10.33 -12.15
N LEU A 165 -24.66 10.52 -10.83
CA LEU A 165 -25.38 11.65 -10.25
C LEU A 165 -24.44 12.75 -9.78
N THR A 166 -23.33 12.39 -9.12
CA THR A 166 -22.34 13.34 -8.60
C THR A 166 -20.92 12.77 -8.65
N ARG A 167 -19.93 13.64 -8.87
CA ARG A 167 -18.50 13.31 -8.84
C ARG A 167 -17.73 14.07 -7.75
N ALA A 168 -18.45 14.73 -6.85
CA ALA A 168 -17.84 15.58 -5.82
C ALA A 168 -17.13 14.77 -4.72
N VAL A 169 -17.59 13.54 -4.47
CA VAL A 169 -17.08 12.66 -3.40
C VAL A 169 -16.81 11.27 -4.00
N PRO A 170 -15.73 10.57 -3.58
CA PRO A 170 -15.49 9.19 -4.01
C PRO A 170 -16.65 8.27 -3.66
N SER A 171 -17.23 7.59 -4.66
CA SER A 171 -18.35 6.67 -4.42
C SER A 171 -18.03 5.49 -3.49
N PRO A 172 -16.81 4.94 -3.44
CA PRO A 172 -16.46 3.92 -2.44
C PRO A 172 -16.58 4.44 -1.01
N LEU A 173 -16.19 5.70 -0.75
CA LEU A 173 -16.31 6.31 0.58
C LEU A 173 -17.78 6.46 1.00
N VAL A 174 -18.63 6.87 0.06
CA VAL A 174 -20.08 6.96 0.31
C VAL A 174 -20.67 5.59 0.59
N ALA A 175 -20.28 4.57 -0.16
CA ALA A 175 -20.73 3.19 0.09
C ALA A 175 -20.36 2.73 1.50
N ILE A 176 -19.11 2.96 1.93
CA ILE A 176 -18.66 2.61 3.30
C ILE A 176 -19.53 3.33 4.34
N ILE A 177 -19.64 4.66 4.27
CA ILE A 177 -20.36 5.44 5.28
C ILE A 177 -21.84 5.03 5.36
N VAL A 178 -22.50 4.92 4.21
CA VAL A 178 -23.94 4.61 4.15
C VAL A 178 -24.22 3.21 4.65
N LEU A 179 -23.44 2.21 4.22
CA LEU A 179 -23.66 0.82 4.61
C LEU A 179 -23.27 0.57 6.05
N SER A 180 -22.16 1.13 6.53
CA SER A 180 -21.79 1.06 7.95
C SER A 180 -22.86 1.70 8.83
N GLY A 181 -23.36 2.90 8.46
CA GLY A 181 -24.44 3.55 9.19
C GLY A 181 -25.73 2.72 9.21
N PHE A 182 -26.08 2.11 8.09
CA PHE A 182 -27.24 1.22 7.98
C PHE A 182 -27.10 -0.03 8.85
N VAL A 183 -25.94 -0.71 8.83
CA VAL A 183 -25.68 -1.91 9.65
C VAL A 183 -25.74 -1.58 11.14
N ILE A 184 -25.13 -0.47 11.56
CA ILE A 184 -25.17 0.00 12.95
C ILE A 184 -26.61 0.29 13.39
N TRP A 185 -27.39 0.98 12.55
CA TRP A 185 -28.76 1.33 12.87
C TRP A 185 -29.71 0.12 12.92
N SER A 186 -29.53 -0.82 12.01
CA SER A 186 -30.40 -2.02 11.90
C SER A 186 -29.99 -3.16 12.84
N GLY A 187 -28.78 -3.13 13.38
CA GLY A 187 -28.26 -4.20 14.24
C GLY A 187 -28.07 -5.52 13.49
N LEU A 188 -27.79 -5.47 12.19
CA LEU A 188 -27.58 -6.66 11.38
C LEU A 188 -26.35 -7.44 11.86
N ASP A 189 -26.53 -8.74 12.05
CA ASP A 189 -25.46 -9.68 12.39
C ASP A 189 -24.67 -10.04 11.12
N VAL A 190 -23.61 -9.27 10.87
CA VAL A 190 -22.66 -9.46 9.77
C VAL A 190 -21.23 -9.31 10.30
N ARG A 191 -20.27 -10.02 9.69
CA ARG A 191 -18.86 -9.88 10.06
C ARG A 191 -18.39 -8.44 9.85
N THR A 192 -17.70 -7.90 10.84
CA THR A 192 -17.16 -6.54 10.82
C THR A 192 -15.64 -6.56 10.73
N VAL A 193 -15.04 -5.43 10.38
CA VAL A 193 -13.57 -5.29 10.32
C VAL A 193 -12.92 -5.53 11.68
N GLY A 194 -13.59 -5.19 12.78
CA GLY A 194 -13.08 -5.42 14.13
C GLY A 194 -12.93 -6.91 14.49
N ASP A 195 -13.66 -7.78 13.80
CA ASP A 195 -13.57 -9.24 13.98
C ASP A 195 -12.36 -9.84 13.24
N MET A 196 -11.71 -9.07 12.37
CA MET A 196 -10.62 -9.52 11.50
C MET A 196 -9.23 -9.26 12.06
N GLY A 197 -9.14 -8.45 13.11
CA GLY A 197 -7.87 -8.09 13.74
C GLY A 197 -7.93 -6.77 14.47
N GLN A 198 -6.81 -6.41 15.10
CA GLN A 198 -6.72 -5.23 15.93
C GLN A 198 -6.51 -3.97 15.09
N MET A 199 -7.32 -2.95 15.38
CA MET A 199 -7.13 -1.59 14.89
C MET A 199 -6.01 -0.88 15.68
N PRO A 200 -5.30 0.09 15.07
CA PRO A 200 -4.28 0.84 15.78
C PRO A 200 -4.89 1.66 16.93
N SER A 201 -4.40 1.45 18.15
CA SER A 201 -4.85 2.14 19.37
C SER A 201 -3.83 3.15 19.90
N THR A 202 -2.59 3.07 19.41
CA THR A 202 -1.48 3.96 19.76
C THR A 202 -0.75 4.40 18.50
N LEU A 203 0.19 5.33 18.65
CA LEU A 203 1.19 5.57 17.62
C LEU A 203 2.07 4.32 17.44
N PRO A 204 2.61 4.09 16.22
CA PRO A 204 3.51 2.98 15.98
C PRO A 204 4.77 3.15 16.84
N LEU A 205 5.11 2.10 17.58
CA LEU A 205 6.29 2.07 18.44
C LEU A 205 7.45 1.46 17.65
N PHE A 206 8.65 1.94 17.96
CA PHE A 206 9.86 1.35 17.39
C PHE A 206 9.98 -0.11 17.82
N HIS A 207 10.11 -1.00 16.84
CA HIS A 207 10.18 -2.44 17.00
C HIS A 207 11.29 -2.99 16.11
N ILE A 208 12.19 -3.78 16.70
CA ILE A 208 13.19 -4.52 15.92
C ILE A 208 12.63 -5.93 15.72
N PRO A 209 12.54 -6.42 14.47
CA PRO A 209 11.99 -7.75 14.19
C PRO A 209 12.68 -8.83 15.03
N SER A 210 11.91 -9.56 15.83
CA SER A 210 12.42 -10.58 16.75
C SER A 210 12.56 -11.93 16.04
N VAL A 211 13.44 -11.98 15.03
CA VAL A 211 13.76 -13.20 14.27
C VAL A 211 15.21 -13.65 14.55
N PRO A 212 15.52 -14.96 14.47
CA PRO A 212 16.89 -15.44 14.59
C PRO A 212 17.79 -14.77 13.53
N LEU A 213 18.87 -14.14 13.95
CA LEU A 213 19.85 -13.55 13.03
C LEU A 213 20.81 -14.62 12.51
N THR A 214 20.26 -15.60 11.78
CA THR A 214 21.00 -16.73 11.23
C THR A 214 21.02 -16.69 9.70
N TRP A 215 21.96 -17.44 9.12
CA TRP A 215 22.03 -17.61 7.67
C TRP A 215 20.80 -18.35 7.10
N GLU A 216 20.15 -19.17 7.91
CA GLU A 216 18.90 -19.85 7.54
C GLU A 216 17.76 -18.86 7.39
N THR A 217 17.56 -17.98 8.37
CA THR A 217 16.56 -16.90 8.29
C THR A 217 16.81 -16.01 7.09
N LEU A 218 18.07 -15.63 6.83
CA LEU A 218 18.41 -14.83 5.66
C LEU A 218 18.09 -15.56 4.34
N ARG A 219 18.43 -16.85 4.21
CA ARG A 219 18.09 -17.66 3.03
C ARG A 219 16.59 -17.79 2.80
N LEU A 220 15.81 -17.82 3.89
CA LEU A 220 14.36 -17.88 3.83
C LEU A 220 13.75 -16.57 3.33
N ILE A 221 14.13 -15.43 3.94
CA ILE A 221 13.50 -14.14 3.63
C ILE A 221 14.07 -13.47 2.39
N ALA A 222 15.32 -13.74 2.00
CA ALA A 222 15.97 -13.04 0.88
C ALA A 222 15.23 -13.18 -0.46
N PRO A 223 14.73 -14.35 -0.88
CA PRO A 223 13.97 -14.47 -2.14
C PRO A 223 12.70 -13.62 -2.14
N ILE A 224 11.91 -13.68 -1.06
CA ILE A 224 10.67 -12.90 -0.91
C ILE A 224 10.99 -11.41 -0.83
N SER A 225 12.05 -11.04 -0.12
CA SER A 225 12.47 -9.63 0.00
C SER A 225 12.92 -9.06 -1.34
N ALA A 226 13.57 -9.88 -2.18
CA ALA A 226 13.99 -9.51 -3.52
C ALA A 226 12.81 -9.38 -4.49
N THR A 227 11.80 -10.26 -4.41
CA THR A 227 10.58 -10.13 -5.23
C THR A 227 9.78 -8.90 -4.81
N LEU A 228 9.61 -8.66 -3.50
CA LEU A 228 9.02 -7.44 -2.96
C LEU A 228 9.77 -6.19 -3.42
N ALA A 229 11.10 -6.20 -3.38
CA ALA A 229 11.91 -5.08 -3.86
C ALA A 229 11.67 -4.84 -5.36
N PHE A 230 11.69 -5.88 -6.17
CA PHE A 230 11.46 -5.78 -7.60
C PHE A 230 10.06 -5.25 -7.95
N VAL A 231 9.01 -5.83 -7.35
CA VAL A 231 7.61 -5.40 -7.55
C VAL A 231 7.41 -3.98 -7.04
N GLY A 232 7.90 -3.65 -5.86
CA GLY A 232 7.77 -2.31 -5.30
C GLY A 232 8.46 -1.25 -6.14
N LEU A 233 9.62 -1.56 -6.74
CA LEU A 233 10.28 -0.64 -7.67
C LEU A 233 9.57 -0.55 -9.01
N LEU A 234 9.03 -1.66 -9.52
CA LEU A 234 8.24 -1.64 -10.74
C LEU A 234 7.04 -0.70 -10.62
N GLU A 235 6.21 -0.89 -9.61
CA GLU A 235 5.06 -0.03 -9.35
C GLU A 235 5.51 1.43 -9.17
N SER A 236 6.52 1.68 -8.34
CA SER A 236 7.01 3.04 -8.08
C SER A 236 7.52 3.76 -9.32
N LEU A 237 8.27 3.09 -10.19
CA LEU A 237 8.81 3.73 -11.38
C LEU A 237 7.77 3.87 -12.49
N LEU A 238 6.81 2.94 -12.60
CA LEU A 238 5.69 3.05 -13.55
C LEU A 238 4.76 4.19 -13.15
N THR A 239 4.38 4.28 -11.88
CA THR A 239 3.58 5.39 -11.35
C THR A 239 4.32 6.72 -11.51
N ALA A 240 5.64 6.73 -11.24
CA ALA A 240 6.44 7.93 -11.49
C ALA A 240 6.47 8.32 -12.97
N ASN A 241 6.56 7.38 -13.91
CA ASN A 241 6.52 7.69 -15.34
C ASN A 241 5.16 8.23 -15.77
N LEU A 242 4.06 7.63 -15.28
CA LEU A 242 2.71 8.12 -15.54
C LEU A 242 2.54 9.56 -15.03
N LEU A 243 3.04 9.87 -13.84
CA LEU A 243 3.01 11.22 -13.31
C LEU A 243 3.91 12.18 -14.09
N ASP A 244 5.09 11.72 -14.53
CA ASP A 244 5.97 12.51 -15.39
C ASP A 244 5.23 12.92 -16.68
N ASP A 245 4.52 11.97 -17.31
CA ASP A 245 3.73 12.19 -18.52
C ASP A 245 2.51 13.09 -18.30
N ILE A 246 1.81 12.96 -17.16
CA ILE A 246 0.61 13.78 -16.86
C ILE A 246 0.97 15.25 -16.55
N THR A 247 2.16 15.47 -15.97
CA THR A 247 2.55 16.80 -15.46
C THR A 247 3.65 17.47 -16.26
N ASP A 248 4.18 16.81 -17.30
CA ASP A 248 5.33 17.25 -18.09
C ASP A 248 6.57 17.61 -17.23
N THR A 249 6.80 16.86 -16.14
CA THR A 249 7.96 17.07 -15.25
C THR A 249 8.73 15.78 -15.05
N PRO A 250 10.06 15.75 -15.20
CA PRO A 250 10.84 14.53 -14.99
C PRO A 250 11.02 14.21 -13.51
N SER A 251 11.13 12.93 -13.17
CA SER A 251 11.47 12.47 -11.81
C SER A 251 12.84 11.79 -11.72
N ASP A 252 13.46 11.94 -10.54
CA ASP A 252 14.70 11.24 -10.21
C ASP A 252 14.38 9.82 -9.71
N LYS A 253 14.45 8.85 -10.63
CA LYS A 253 14.12 7.44 -10.39
C LYS A 253 15.05 6.77 -9.38
N ASP A 254 16.32 7.17 -9.31
CA ASP A 254 17.28 6.58 -8.37
C ASP A 254 17.10 7.17 -6.97
N ARG A 255 16.71 8.45 -6.85
CA ARG A 255 16.24 9.03 -5.59
C ARG A 255 14.94 8.37 -5.13
N GLU A 256 13.98 8.18 -6.02
CA GLU A 256 12.73 7.48 -5.71
C GLU A 256 12.99 6.06 -5.20
N THR A 257 13.83 5.30 -5.92
CA THR A 257 14.23 3.94 -5.55
C THR A 257 14.87 3.87 -4.16
N ARG A 258 15.79 4.79 -3.83
CA ARG A 258 16.37 4.86 -2.47
C ARG A 258 15.33 5.30 -1.44
N GLY A 259 14.47 6.25 -1.80
CA GLY A 259 13.41 6.75 -0.94
C GLY A 259 12.44 5.67 -0.52
N GLN A 260 11.97 4.85 -1.46
CA GLN A 260 11.14 3.66 -1.19
C GLN A 260 11.84 2.69 -0.24
N GLY A 261 13.14 2.47 -0.45
CA GLY A 261 13.90 1.57 0.42
C GLY A 261 14.03 2.09 1.86
N ILE A 262 14.28 3.40 2.02
CA ILE A 262 14.30 4.05 3.34
C ILE A 262 12.91 3.98 4.00
N ALA A 263 11.85 4.23 3.23
CA ALA A 263 10.47 4.16 3.71
C ALA A 263 10.07 2.75 4.15
N ASN A 264 10.49 1.70 3.42
CA ASN A 264 10.23 0.30 3.79
C ASN A 264 11.02 -0.14 5.02
N ILE A 265 12.28 0.30 5.18
CA ILE A 265 13.04 0.07 6.42
C ILE A 265 12.34 0.77 7.60
N ALA A 266 11.94 2.04 7.43
CA ALA A 266 11.23 2.77 8.46
C ALA A 266 9.89 2.09 8.81
N SER A 267 9.11 1.66 7.81
CA SER A 267 7.86 0.93 8.02
C SER A 267 8.10 -0.32 8.88
N ALA A 268 9.05 -1.16 8.49
CA ALA A 268 9.37 -2.40 9.21
C ALA A 268 9.82 -2.17 10.66
N LEU A 269 10.60 -1.11 10.91
CA LEU A 269 11.10 -0.74 12.24
C LEU A 269 10.02 -0.17 13.16
N PHE A 270 8.80 0.02 12.67
CA PHE A 270 7.70 0.61 13.40
C PHE A 270 6.41 -0.23 13.24
N GLY A 271 6.58 -1.55 12.97
CA GLY A 271 5.48 -2.51 12.92
C GLY A 271 4.61 -2.44 11.67
N GLY A 272 5.11 -1.82 10.59
CA GLY A 272 4.46 -1.77 9.28
C GLY A 272 4.99 -2.85 8.33
N MET A 273 4.14 -3.26 7.39
CA MET A 273 4.51 -4.09 6.25
C MET A 273 5.22 -3.30 5.14
N ALA A 274 5.81 -4.01 4.18
CA ALA A 274 6.36 -3.40 2.98
C ALA A 274 5.27 -2.77 2.10
N GLY A 275 5.60 -1.66 1.47
CA GLY A 275 4.75 -0.90 0.56
C GLY A 275 5.49 -0.37 -0.66
N CYS A 276 4.73 0.27 -1.54
CA CYS A 276 5.23 0.87 -2.78
C CYS A 276 4.28 1.97 -3.25
N ALA A 277 4.55 2.55 -4.42
CA ALA A 277 3.64 3.52 -5.01
C ALA A 277 2.29 2.92 -5.41
N MET A 278 1.29 3.82 -5.49
CA MET A 278 -0.07 3.57 -6.00
C MET A 278 -0.57 4.79 -6.79
#